data_AF-N4WJS4-F1
#
_entry.id   AF-N4WJS4-F1
#
_cell.length_a   1.000
_cell.length_b   1.000
_cell.length_c   1.000
_cell.angle_alpha   90.00
_cell.angle_beta   90.00
_cell.angle_gamma   90.00
#
_symmetry.space_group_name_H-M   'P 1'
#
loop_
_entity.id
_entity.type
_entity.pdbx_description
1 polymer ?
#
loop_
_entity_poly.entity_id
_entity_poly.type
_entity_poly.pdbx_seq_one_letter_code
_entity_poly.pdbx_strand_id
1 'polypeptide(L)'
;MIAGICPAITAMFALNNKWLNGEDDFAVFPEFWKSFKAYFLKSNLLGGLILLTAIALTIDFSLANQFTGVLYYIILSSSSTVIVLSLLSVLYVFSLMIVFPKDSLWQLIKKAIQMSMLYPLLTMWMILSMCGFFFICWVFSSLAFLFLGSGLSFIAMSFSHVVYKRMKNINISSAHVSIPKKRGVMYE
;
A
#
# COMPACT_ATOMS: atom_id res chain seq x y z
N MET A 1 -2.97 -23.93 -2.35
CA MET A 1 -3.37 -23.10 -1.17
C MET A 1 -2.79 -21.68 -1.16
N ILE A 2 -1.93 -21.25 -2.11
CA ILE A 2 -1.32 -19.89 -2.07
C ILE A 2 -2.19 -18.79 -2.72
N ALA A 3 -3.02 -19.11 -3.72
CA ALA A 3 -3.83 -18.11 -4.43
C ALA A 3 -4.93 -17.44 -3.58
N GLY A 4 -5.21 -17.96 -2.37
CA GLY A 4 -6.22 -17.42 -1.46
C GLY A 4 -5.71 -16.34 -0.48
N ILE A 5 -4.40 -16.22 -0.29
CA ILE A 5 -3.83 -15.33 0.73
C ILE A 5 -4.00 -13.86 0.34
N CYS A 6 -3.63 -13.52 -0.90
CA CYS A 6 -3.77 -12.16 -1.43
C CYS A 6 -5.23 -11.66 -1.37
N PRO A 7 -6.23 -12.40 -1.87
CA PRO A 7 -7.62 -11.94 -1.77
C PRO A 7 -8.16 -11.91 -0.34
N ALA A 8 -7.65 -12.73 0.58
CA ALA A 8 -7.99 -12.63 2.00
C ALA A 8 -7.47 -11.31 2.60
N ILE A 9 -6.22 -10.94 2.32
CA ILE A 9 -5.65 -9.64 2.74
C ILE A 9 -6.47 -8.50 2.15
N THR A 10 -6.78 -8.54 0.86
CA THR A 10 -7.61 -7.51 0.21
C THR A 10 -9.00 -7.40 0.83
N ALA A 11 -9.64 -8.52 1.17
CA ALA A 11 -10.93 -8.51 1.85
C ALA A 11 -10.85 -7.88 3.26
N MET A 12 -9.76 -8.09 4.01
CA MET A 12 -9.55 -7.43 5.30
C MET A 12 -9.39 -5.92 5.16
N PHE A 13 -8.60 -5.47 4.17
CA PHE A 13 -8.52 -4.04 3.85
C PHE A 13 -9.91 -3.48 3.44
N ALA A 14 -10.76 -4.25 2.74
CA ALA A 14 -12.07 -3.80 2.30
C ALA A 14 -13.00 -3.56 3.49
N LEU A 15 -12.97 -4.48 4.45
CA LEU A 15 -13.71 -4.38 5.69
C LEU A 15 -13.29 -3.15 6.50
N ASN A 16 -11.97 -2.98 6.67
CA ASN A 16 -11.42 -1.84 7.41
C ASN A 16 -11.77 -0.52 6.73
N ASN A 17 -11.78 -0.44 5.40
CA ASN A 17 -12.21 0.76 4.69
C ASN A 17 -13.67 1.12 5.02
N LYS A 18 -14.56 0.14 5.12
CA LYS A 18 -15.96 0.39 5.50
C LYS A 18 -16.08 0.91 6.93
N TRP A 19 -15.39 0.27 7.87
CA TRP A 19 -15.32 0.75 9.25
C TRP A 19 -14.75 2.17 9.36
N LEU A 20 -13.68 2.49 8.62
CA LEU A 20 -13.13 3.84 8.60
C LEU A 20 -14.07 4.88 7.99
N ASN A 21 -14.99 4.47 7.11
CA ASN A 21 -16.00 5.34 6.52
C ASN A 21 -17.28 5.47 7.39
N GLY A 22 -17.32 4.83 8.56
CA GLY A 22 -18.45 4.89 9.49
C GLY A 22 -19.63 3.98 9.12
N GLU A 23 -19.41 3.02 8.22
CA GLU A 23 -20.39 1.96 7.95
C GLU A 23 -20.21 0.86 9.01
N ASP A 24 -20.93 0.92 10.13
CA ASP A 24 -20.83 -0.10 11.20
C ASP A 24 -21.93 -1.17 11.12
N ASP A 25 -22.98 -0.93 10.33
CA ASP A 25 -24.16 -1.81 10.21
C ASP A 25 -24.01 -2.78 9.03
N PHE A 26 -23.01 -3.66 9.09
CA PHE A 26 -22.85 -4.74 8.12
C PHE A 26 -22.42 -6.05 8.78
N ALA A 27 -22.90 -7.17 8.24
CA ALA A 27 -22.47 -8.49 8.68
C ALA A 27 -21.05 -8.80 8.13
N VAL A 28 -20.10 -8.97 9.05
CA VAL A 28 -18.66 -9.13 8.74
C VAL A 28 -18.37 -10.31 7.81
N PHE A 29 -18.93 -11.48 8.12
CA PHE A 29 -18.66 -12.71 7.37
C PHE A 29 -19.16 -12.69 5.91
N PRO A 30 -20.43 -12.31 5.62
CA PRO A 30 -20.89 -12.23 4.23
C PRO A 30 -20.18 -11.12 3.44
N GLU A 31 -19.86 -9.99 4.07
CA GLU A 31 -19.14 -8.91 3.38
C GLU A 31 -17.69 -9.28 3.07
N PHE A 32 -17.04 -10.02 3.97
CA PHE A 32 -15.71 -10.60 3.72
C PHE A 32 -15.75 -11.54 2.51
N TRP A 33 -16.70 -12.48 2.47
CA TRP A 33 -16.81 -13.45 1.38
C TRP A 33 -17.13 -12.80 0.02
N LYS A 34 -17.99 -11.77 0.04
CA LYS A 34 -18.31 -10.96 -1.13
C LYS A 34 -17.07 -10.22 -1.65
N SER A 35 -16.34 -9.55 -0.77
CA SER A 35 -15.10 -8.84 -1.12
C SER A 35 -14.01 -9.80 -1.61
N PHE A 36 -13.86 -10.95 -0.95
CA PHE A 36 -12.92 -12.00 -1.34
C PHE A 36 -13.12 -12.44 -2.79
N LYS A 37 -14.38 -12.72 -3.19
CA LYS A 37 -14.71 -13.10 -4.57
C LYS A 37 -14.54 -11.95 -5.55
N ALA A 38 -14.93 -10.74 -5.18
CA ALA A 38 -14.84 -9.56 -6.05
C ALA A 38 -13.39 -9.23 -6.43
N TYR A 39 -12.45 -9.36 -5.49
CA TYR A 39 -11.05 -9.02 -5.70
C TYR A 39 -10.15 -10.23 -6.00
N PHE A 40 -10.71 -11.44 -6.13
CA PHE A 40 -9.94 -12.68 -6.30
C PHE A 40 -8.92 -12.59 -7.45
N LEU A 41 -9.37 -12.21 -8.65
CA LEU A 41 -8.52 -12.16 -9.83
C LEU A 41 -7.51 -11.00 -9.78
N LYS A 42 -7.97 -9.79 -9.42
CA LYS A 42 -7.11 -8.59 -9.34
C LYS A 42 -6.01 -8.75 -8.29
N SER A 43 -6.37 -9.24 -7.11
CA SER A 43 -5.44 -9.43 -6.00
C SER A 43 -4.42 -10.54 -6.28
N ASN A 44 -4.85 -11.63 -6.92
CA ASN A 44 -3.92 -12.70 -7.29
C ASN A 44 -2.94 -12.27 -8.39
N LEU A 45 -3.39 -11.47 -9.36
CA LEU A 45 -2.49 -10.89 -10.38
C LEU A 45 -1.46 -9.94 -9.75
N LEU A 46 -1.91 -9.14 -8.79
CA LEU A 46 -1.02 -8.28 -8.01
C LEU A 46 0.01 -9.10 -7.22
N GLY A 47 -0.44 -10.14 -6.51
CA GLY A 47 0.43 -11.05 -5.78
C GLY A 47 1.44 -11.75 -6.69
N GLY A 48 1.03 -12.15 -7.88
CA GLY A 48 1.91 -12.71 -8.91
C GLY A 48 2.97 -11.72 -9.38
N LEU A 49 2.61 -10.44 -9.56
CA LEU A 49 3.55 -9.39 -9.93
C LEU A 49 4.56 -9.12 -8.80
N ILE A 50 4.10 -9.08 -7.55
CA ILE A 50 4.97 -8.94 -6.38
C ILE A 50 5.94 -10.12 -6.29
N LEU A 51 5.45 -11.35 -6.45
CA LEU A 51 6.30 -12.55 -6.47
C LEU A 51 7.32 -12.51 -7.61
N LEU A 52 6.91 -12.11 -8.81
CA LEU A 52 7.83 -11.95 -9.95
C LEU A 52 8.94 -10.96 -9.64
N THR A 53 8.61 -9.80 -9.04
CA THR A 53 9.61 -8.83 -8.62
C THR A 53 10.53 -9.37 -7.53
N ALA A 54 10.01 -10.10 -6.54
CA ALA A 54 10.82 -10.69 -5.48
C ALA A 54 11.80 -11.75 -6.03
N ILE A 55 11.36 -12.56 -7.00
CA ILE A 55 12.23 -13.54 -7.68
C ILE A 55 13.34 -12.83 -8.45
N ALA A 56 13.00 -11.80 -9.24
CA ALA A 56 13.99 -11.01 -9.97
C ALA A 56 15.05 -10.42 -9.03
N LEU A 57 14.60 -9.80 -7.92
CA LEU A 57 15.49 -9.24 -6.89
C LEU A 57 16.40 -10.29 -6.25
N THR A 58 15.91 -11.50 -6.03
CA THR A 58 16.71 -12.60 -5.48
C THR A 58 17.81 -13.03 -6.45
N ILE A 59 17.50 -13.06 -7.75
CA ILE A 59 18.48 -13.33 -8.81
C ILE A 59 19.52 -12.20 -8.85
N ASP A 60 19.09 -10.94 -8.82
CA ASP A 60 20.00 -9.78 -8.80
C ASP A 60 20.98 -9.84 -7.62
N PHE A 61 20.50 -10.19 -6.43
CA PHE A 61 21.34 -10.33 -5.24
C PHE A 61 22.32 -11.52 -5.36
N SER A 62 21.88 -12.62 -5.95
CA SER A 62 22.75 -13.77 -6.24
C SER A 62 23.82 -13.43 -7.27
N LEU A 63 23.51 -12.60 -8.27
CA LEU A 63 24.48 -12.12 -9.25
C LEU A 63 25.46 -11.15 -8.62
N ALA A 64 25.00 -10.24 -7.76
CA ALA A 64 25.86 -9.29 -7.07
C ALA A 64 27.00 -10.01 -6.35
N ASN A 65 26.71 -11.12 -5.64
CA ASN A 65 27.71 -11.91 -4.91
C ASN A 65 28.77 -12.59 -5.79
N GLN A 66 28.59 -12.67 -7.11
CA GLN A 66 29.59 -13.23 -8.03
C GLN A 66 30.62 -12.20 -8.50
N PHE A 67 30.36 -10.90 -8.33
CA PHE A 67 31.27 -9.83 -8.70
C PHE A 67 32.06 -9.32 -7.49
N THR A 68 33.31 -8.91 -7.72
CA THR A 68 34.17 -8.31 -6.69
C THR A 68 34.53 -6.86 -7.04
N GLY A 69 34.69 -5.99 -6.03
CA GLY A 69 35.13 -4.60 -6.22
C GLY A 69 33.99 -3.61 -6.46
N VAL A 70 34.22 -2.57 -7.25
CA VAL A 70 33.26 -1.45 -7.44
C VAL A 70 31.92 -1.91 -8.02
N LEU A 71 31.93 -2.91 -8.92
CA LEU A 71 30.71 -3.46 -9.51
C LEU A 71 29.78 -4.12 -8.48
N TYR A 72 30.34 -4.76 -7.45
CA TYR A 72 29.56 -5.32 -6.34
C TYR A 72 28.74 -4.24 -5.63
N TYR A 73 29.40 -3.14 -5.25
CA TYR A 73 28.75 -2.04 -4.54
C TYR A 73 27.67 -1.33 -5.38
N ILE A 74 27.89 -1.19 -6.69
CA ILE A 74 26.90 -0.58 -7.60
C ILE A 74 25.64 -1.44 -7.69
N ILE A 75 25.79 -2.75 -7.91
CA ILE A 75 24.66 -3.68 -8.03
C ILE A 75 23.93 -3.82 -6.69
N LEU A 76 24.67 -3.88 -5.57
CA LEU A 76 24.08 -3.95 -4.24
C LEU A 76 23.27 -2.68 -3.91
N SER A 77 23.81 -1.50 -4.21
CA SER A 77 23.13 -0.23 -3.97
C SER A 77 21.86 -0.09 -4.81
N SER A 78 21.90 -0.49 -6.10
CA SER A 78 20.73 -0.41 -6.97
C SER A 78 19.64 -1.39 -6.53
N SER A 79 20.01 -2.65 -6.24
CA SER A 79 19.08 -3.68 -5.78
C SER A 79 18.42 -3.31 -4.45
N SER A 80 19.19 -2.80 -3.49
CA SER A 80 18.68 -2.31 -2.20
C SER A 80 17.63 -1.19 -2.38
N THR A 81 17.88 -0.25 -3.29
CA THR A 81 16.92 0.83 -3.59
C THR A 81 15.61 0.27 -4.15
N VAL A 82 15.68 -0.71 -5.05
CA VAL A 82 14.49 -1.36 -5.64
C VAL A 82 13.73 -2.16 -4.58
N ILE A 83 14.41 -2.85 -3.68
CA ILE A 83 13.78 -3.58 -2.56
C ILE A 83 12.97 -2.62 -1.69
N VAL A 84 13.58 -1.53 -1.24
CA VAL A 84 12.91 -0.54 -0.38
C VAL A 84 11.71 0.06 -1.09
N LEU A 85 11.87 0.45 -2.37
CA LEU A 85 10.77 1.04 -3.14
C LEU A 85 9.63 0.04 -3.37
N SER A 86 9.95 -1.21 -3.70
CA SER A 86 8.98 -2.28 -3.87
C SER A 86 8.19 -2.51 -2.57
N LEU A 87 8.89 -2.63 -1.44
CA LEU A 87 8.27 -2.84 -0.13
C LEU A 87 7.33 -1.69 0.25
N LEU A 88 7.77 -0.44 0.06
CA LEU A 88 6.94 0.74 0.27
C LEU A 88 5.71 0.74 -0.64
N SER A 89 5.88 0.37 -1.92
CA SER A 89 4.76 0.33 -2.85
C SER A 89 3.71 -0.70 -2.44
N VAL A 90 4.11 -1.90 -2.02
CA VAL A 90 3.21 -2.98 -1.61
C VAL A 90 2.32 -2.55 -0.44
N LEU A 91 2.86 -1.82 0.55
CA LEU A 91 2.11 -1.32 1.69
C LEU A 91 0.92 -0.42 1.28
N TYR A 92 1.08 0.39 0.23
CA TYR A 92 0.04 1.29 -0.26
C TYR A 92 -0.86 0.67 -1.32
N VAL A 93 -0.32 -0.21 -2.17
CA VAL A 93 -1.04 -0.82 -3.29
C VAL A 93 -2.29 -1.55 -2.81
N PHE A 94 -2.22 -2.34 -1.73
CA PHE A 94 -3.39 -3.06 -1.21
C PHE A 94 -4.50 -2.12 -0.74
N SER A 95 -4.15 -1.04 -0.05
CA SER A 95 -5.12 -0.03 0.39
C SER A 95 -5.74 0.72 -0.78
N LEU A 96 -4.90 1.17 -1.72
CA LEU A 96 -5.35 1.92 -2.89
C LEU A 96 -6.24 1.09 -3.82
N MET A 97 -6.08 -0.24 -3.86
CA MET A 97 -6.94 -1.13 -4.66
C MET A 97 -8.41 -1.04 -4.26
N ILE A 98 -8.66 -0.66 -3.00
CA ILE A 98 -9.99 -0.58 -2.40
C ILE A 98 -10.55 0.82 -2.52
N VAL A 99 -9.71 1.83 -2.26
CA VAL A 99 -10.07 3.23 -2.46
C VAL A 99 -10.38 3.51 -3.95
N PHE A 100 -9.67 2.84 -4.88
CA PHE A 100 -9.82 3.01 -6.33
C PHE A 100 -10.13 1.68 -7.05
N PRO A 101 -11.36 1.14 -6.91
CA PRO A 101 -11.71 -0.18 -7.46
C PRO A 101 -11.74 -0.22 -8.99
N LYS A 102 -11.90 0.95 -9.65
CA LYS A 102 -12.00 1.10 -11.11
C LYS A 102 -10.65 1.22 -11.82
N ASP A 103 -9.58 1.55 -11.10
CA ASP A 103 -8.27 1.77 -11.70
C ASP A 103 -7.63 0.45 -12.15
N SER A 104 -6.83 0.51 -13.21
CA SER A 104 -6.00 -0.60 -13.67
C SER A 104 -4.83 -0.85 -12.72
N LEU A 105 -4.36 -2.09 -12.59
CA LEU A 105 -3.26 -2.46 -11.68
C LEU A 105 -1.98 -1.64 -11.93
N TRP A 106 -1.69 -1.32 -13.20
CA TRP A 106 -0.56 -0.44 -13.55
C TRP A 106 -0.71 0.99 -13.03
N GLN A 107 -1.92 1.55 -13.06
CA GLN A 107 -2.18 2.88 -12.51
C GLN A 107 -2.08 2.85 -10.99
N LEU A 108 -2.54 1.77 -10.37
CA LEU A 108 -2.47 1.56 -8.94
C LEU A 108 -1.02 1.53 -8.43
N ILE A 109 -0.15 0.76 -9.07
CA ILE A 109 1.28 0.68 -8.72
C ILE A 109 1.95 2.05 -8.89
N LYS A 110 1.69 2.75 -10.01
CA LYS A 110 2.21 4.11 -10.22
C LYS A 110 1.75 5.07 -9.14
N LYS A 111 0.47 5.05 -8.76
CA LYS A 111 -0.08 5.87 -7.68
C LYS A 111 0.54 5.52 -6.32
N ALA A 112 0.76 4.24 -6.03
CA ALA A 112 1.39 3.81 -4.80
C ALA A 112 2.82 4.32 -4.67
N ILE A 113 3.61 4.23 -5.74
CA ILE A 113 4.97 4.78 -5.81
C ILE A 113 4.94 6.30 -5.66
N GLN A 114 4.02 6.98 -6.35
CA GLN A 114 3.88 8.43 -6.22
C GLN A 114 3.55 8.83 -4.78
N MET A 115 2.63 8.13 -4.10
CA MET A 115 2.26 8.48 -2.73
C MET A 115 3.34 8.16 -1.71
N SER A 116 4.07 7.05 -1.88
CA SER A 116 5.18 6.72 -1.00
C SER A 116 6.31 7.76 -1.11
N MET A 117 6.56 8.27 -2.32
CA MET A 117 7.54 9.34 -2.56
C MET A 117 7.05 10.73 -2.11
N LEU A 118 5.75 11.02 -2.23
CA LEU A 118 5.20 12.34 -1.90
C LEU A 118 5.04 12.56 -0.38
N TYR A 119 4.81 11.49 0.39
CA TYR A 119 4.61 11.57 1.84
C TYR A 119 5.52 10.61 2.64
N PRO A 120 6.85 10.73 2.51
CA PRO A 120 7.80 9.81 3.14
C PRO A 120 7.76 9.87 4.68
N LEU A 121 7.40 11.02 5.26
CA LEU A 121 7.22 11.15 6.71
C LEU A 121 6.02 10.33 7.21
N LEU A 122 4.93 10.28 6.44
CA LEU A 122 3.76 9.46 6.80
C LEU A 122 4.05 7.97 6.59
N THR A 123 4.80 7.62 5.55
CA THR A 123 5.21 6.21 5.34
C THR A 123 6.10 5.72 6.49
N MET A 124 7.03 6.55 6.97
CA MET A 124 7.85 6.26 8.16
C MET A 124 6.98 6.03 9.39
N TRP A 125 5.99 6.89 9.63
CA TRP A 125 5.07 6.75 10.77
C TRP A 125 4.20 5.48 10.68
N MET A 126 3.79 5.12 9.47
CA MET A 126 3.06 3.88 9.19
C MET A 126 3.92 2.65 9.50
N ILE A 127 5.18 2.63 9.04
CA ILE A 127 6.12 1.54 9.33
C ILE A 127 6.38 1.43 10.82
N LEU A 128 6.63 2.56 11.50
CA LEU A 128 6.84 2.58 12.95
C LEU A 128 5.64 2.02 13.71
N SER A 129 4.42 2.38 13.29
CA SER A 129 3.19 1.86 13.88
C SER A 129 3.02 0.35 13.63
N MET A 130 3.36 -0.13 12.43
CA MET A 130 3.35 -1.57 12.12
C MET A 130 4.39 -2.34 12.94
N CYS A 131 5.60 -1.81 13.09
CA CYS A 131 6.64 -2.40 13.93
C CYS A 131 6.20 -2.45 15.40
N GLY A 132 5.59 -1.37 15.92
CA GLY A 132 5.04 -1.33 17.27
C GLY A 132 3.94 -2.38 17.48
N PHE A 133 3.01 -2.50 16.52
CA PHE A 133 1.97 -3.52 16.57
C PHE A 133 2.55 -4.95 16.51
N PHE A 134 3.55 -5.17 15.65
CA PHE A 134 4.24 -6.45 15.57
C PHE A 134 4.95 -6.81 16.88
N PHE A 135 5.58 -5.84 17.54
CA PHE A 135 6.20 -6.03 18.86
C PHE A 135 5.17 -6.43 19.92
N ILE A 136 4.00 -5.79 19.94
CA ILE A 136 2.90 -6.16 20.84
C ILE A 136 2.43 -7.59 20.56
N CYS A 137 2.29 -7.96 19.29
CA CYS A 137 1.91 -9.33 18.89
C CYS A 137 2.97 -10.36 19.28
N TRP A 138 4.25 -10.00 19.24
CA TRP A 138 5.34 -10.86 19.67
C TRP A 138 5.27 -11.15 21.18
N VAL A 139 4.99 -10.13 21.98
CA VAL A 139 4.80 -10.28 23.44
C VAL A 139 3.55 -11.09 23.75
N PHE A 140 2.46 -10.88 23.02
CA PHE A 140 1.19 -11.56 23.20
C PHE A 140 0.88 -12.49 22.03
N SER A 141 1.53 -13.66 21.99
CA SER A 141 1.40 -14.64 20.91
C SER A 141 -0.05 -15.07 20.62
N SER A 142 -0.92 -15.09 21.63
CA SER A 142 -2.36 -15.40 21.46
C SER A 142 -3.09 -14.34 20.61
N LEU A 143 -2.77 -13.06 20.79
CA LEU A 143 -3.36 -11.98 19.99
C LEU A 143 -2.84 -12.01 18.55
N ALA A 144 -1.58 -12.39 18.36
CA ALA A 144 -0.98 -12.47 17.04
C ALA A 144 -1.74 -13.44 16.13
N PHE A 145 -2.13 -14.61 16.63
CA PHE A 145 -2.82 -15.59 15.78
C PHE A 145 -4.16 -15.07 15.22
N LEU A 146 -4.90 -14.27 16.00
CA LEU A 146 -6.23 -13.79 15.62
C LEU A 146 -6.21 -12.42 14.93
N PHE A 147 -5.35 -11.50 15.37
CA PHE A 147 -5.44 -10.09 14.99
C PHE A 147 -4.30 -9.60 14.09
N LEU A 148 -3.28 -10.41 13.78
CA LEU A 148 -2.14 -9.93 13.01
C LEU A 148 -2.54 -9.40 11.63
N GLY A 149 -3.34 -10.17 10.88
CA GLY A 149 -3.80 -9.76 9.54
C GLY A 149 -4.71 -8.53 9.58
N SER A 150 -5.77 -8.57 10.41
CA SER A 150 -6.74 -7.48 10.51
C SER A 150 -6.11 -6.19 11.04
N GLY A 151 -5.26 -6.28 12.07
CA GLY A 151 -4.57 -5.14 12.67
C GLY A 151 -3.59 -4.47 11.72
N LEU A 152 -2.76 -5.26 11.00
CA LEU A 152 -1.86 -4.70 9.99
C LEU A 152 -2.62 -4.01 8.86
N SER A 153 -3.69 -4.63 8.36
CA SER A 153 -4.56 -4.01 7.35
C SER A 153 -5.22 -2.73 7.87
N PHE A 154 -5.59 -2.67 9.14
CA PHE A 154 -6.25 -1.50 9.74
C PHE A 154 -5.28 -0.32 9.83
N ILE A 155 -4.05 -0.57 10.28
CA ILE A 155 -3.00 0.45 10.36
C ILE A 155 -2.71 1.00 8.96
N ALA A 156 -2.41 0.14 7.98
CA ALA A 156 -2.10 0.58 6.62
C ALA A 156 -3.25 1.36 5.96
N MET A 157 -4.50 0.89 6.11
CA MET A 157 -5.67 1.58 5.60
C MET A 157 -5.85 2.97 6.26
N SER A 158 -5.66 3.07 7.56
CA SER A 158 -5.77 4.33 8.30
C SER A 158 -4.79 5.39 7.79
N PHE A 159 -3.52 5.03 7.64
CA PHE A 159 -2.52 5.94 7.09
C PHE A 159 -2.82 6.31 5.63
N SER A 160 -3.24 5.35 4.81
CA SER A 160 -3.66 5.61 3.43
C SER A 160 -4.82 6.59 3.34
N HIS A 161 -5.80 6.50 4.25
CA HIS A 161 -6.92 7.44 4.32
C HIS A 161 -6.46 8.85 4.70
N VAL A 162 -5.51 8.98 5.63
CA VAL A 162 -4.90 10.28 5.98
C VAL A 162 -4.14 10.87 4.78
N VAL A 163 -3.34 10.07 4.08
CA VAL A 163 -2.63 10.52 2.86
C VAL A 163 -3.64 11.00 1.81
N TYR A 164 -4.70 10.23 1.57
CA TYR A 164 -5.74 10.58 0.62
C TYR A 164 -6.42 11.91 0.98
N LYS A 165 -6.78 12.10 2.26
CA LYS A 165 -7.37 13.35 2.75
C LYS A 165 -6.43 14.54 2.54
N ARG A 166 -5.13 14.37 2.80
CA ARG A 166 -4.11 15.41 2.55
C ARG A 166 -4.00 15.77 1.07
N MET A 167 -3.92 14.78 0.18
CA MET A 167 -3.89 15.01 -1.26
C MET A 167 -5.15 15.72 -1.77
N LYS A 168 -6.33 15.31 -1.30
CA LYS A 168 -7.60 15.96 -1.68
C LYS A 168 -7.60 17.43 -1.27
N ASN A 169 -7.14 17.75 -0.07
CA ASN A 169 -7.04 19.13 0.41
C ASN A 169 -6.07 19.97 -0.44
N ILE A 170 -4.91 19.42 -0.82
CA ILE A 170 -3.96 20.12 -1.70
C ILE A 170 -4.58 20.37 -3.08
N ASN A 171 -5.24 19.37 -3.66
CA ASN A 171 -5.85 19.49 -4.99
C ASN A 171 -7.00 20.52 -4.99
N ILE A 172 -7.84 20.52 -3.94
CA ILE A 172 -8.86 21.54 -3.72
C ILE A 172 -8.23 22.92 -3.54
N SER A 173 -7.15 23.05 -2.77
CA SER A 173 -6.42 24.32 -2.61
C SER A 173 -5.83 24.82 -3.93
N SER A 174 -5.27 23.95 -4.78
CA SER A 174 -4.77 24.33 -6.10
C SER A 174 -5.88 24.71 -7.09
N ALA A 175 -7.05 24.05 -7.01
CA ALA A 175 -8.24 24.46 -7.75
C ALA A 175 -8.74 25.84 -7.27
N HIS A 176 -8.75 26.07 -5.96
CA HIS A 176 -9.14 27.34 -5.36
C HIS A 176 -8.12 28.47 -5.56
N VAL A 177 -6.87 28.18 -5.96
CA VAL A 177 -5.84 29.17 -6.37
C VAL A 177 -5.87 29.43 -7.88
N SER A 178 -6.30 28.47 -8.70
CA SER A 178 -6.49 28.67 -10.14
C SER A 178 -7.81 29.37 -10.48
N ILE A 179 -8.84 29.27 -9.64
CA ILE A 179 -10.10 30.04 -9.78
C ILE A 179 -9.88 31.56 -9.62
N PRO A 180 -9.15 32.09 -8.63
CA PRO A 180 -8.84 33.52 -8.54
C PRO A 180 -7.88 33.95 -9.65
N LYS A 181 -7.01 33.07 -10.17
CA LYS A 181 -6.16 33.39 -11.33
C LYS A 181 -6.94 33.46 -12.66
N LYS A 182 -8.05 32.71 -12.79
CA LYS A 182 -8.98 32.81 -13.94
C LYS A 182 -10.07 33.87 -13.76
N ARG A 183 -10.41 34.23 -12.51
CA ARG A 183 -11.32 35.35 -12.19
C ARG A 183 -10.61 36.69 -12.04
N GLY A 184 -9.28 36.69 -11.97
CA GLY A 184 -8.40 37.84 -12.17
C GLY A 184 -8.31 38.15 -13.67
N VAL A 185 -9.46 38.56 -14.21
CA VAL A 185 -9.56 39.23 -15.49
C VAL A 185 -8.70 40.49 -15.42
N MET A 186 -7.72 40.58 -16.31
CA MET A 186 -7.46 41.76 -17.15
C MET A 186 -7.71 43.13 -16.50
N TYR A 187 -6.80 43.61 -15.64
CA TYR A 187 -6.57 45.05 -15.51
C TYR A 187 -5.07 45.28 -15.36
N GLU A 188 -4.51 45.78 -16.47
CA GLU A 188 -3.29 46.59 -16.61
C GLU A 188 -1.93 45.96 -16.29
#